data_AF-A0A3G6RQ86-F1
#
_entry.id   AF-A0A3G6RQ86-F1
#
_cell.length_a   1.000
_cell.length_b   1.000
_cell.length_c   1.000
_cell.angle_alpha   90.00
_cell.angle_beta   90.00
_cell.angle_gamma   90.00
#
_symmetry.space_group_name_H-M   'P 1'
#
loop_
_entity.id
_entity.type
_entity.pdbx_description
1 polymer ?
#
loop_
_entity_poly.entity_id
_entity_poly.type
_entity_poly.pdbx_seq_one_letter_code
_entity_poly.pdbx_strand_id
1 'polypeptide(L)'
;MKNIALFLCGFIFGISHAQVSTTRPTTSQIDIDINKAEKLSWGDPAKAITLANDIFNNSKSIGYKKGMLESGSILMSKYFDTGNFKKVINLSEEVGKLAAESMNDAVLSNTYRLKASAYTELGFNDESVKEFKKALQIAEKIKSSNEKNYLKALIYTGMGSYAAHVNLPLDSVIYYQKKCLESTKNIKDDKDFGAKKEQMLALSYINLGKTSVASHKINEAEAYFSHALEISHDKKYTSDKHLEVTIYNEFAWLYYDQKKYAKVIPYAEKAEALEKQIRLPYIRRDIYEVYFKSYVELGEKEASRKYMNLYTKLNDSLVNVEKKTINIPVKKMMDEKDRIHTTDIKKIAMLSIGILMVFLSGGLFFWNRNQKKLHKKYDTIIKNLKDRKRNADGKDESSNITPEKGIGITDETTNTLLLKLEKFEKSQKFIKKELSLTSLANDLGTNTRYLSEIIKQYKEKSYNNYINSLRINYITTKLYENPIYREYKISYLAEASGFSSREVFAVVFKKETGVTPSYFINNFKKDDHSPVV
;
A
#
# COMPACT_ATOMS: atom_id res chain seq x y z
N MET A 1 -61.41 -27.52 31.52
CA MET A 1 -60.72 -26.29 31.04
C MET A 1 -59.91 -25.54 32.11
N LYS A 2 -60.01 -25.84 33.42
CA LYS A 2 -59.18 -25.18 34.46
C LYS A 2 -57.72 -25.70 34.59
N ASN A 3 -57.43 -26.91 34.13
CA ASN A 3 -56.09 -27.51 34.28
C ASN A 3 -55.11 -27.21 33.12
N ILE A 4 -55.59 -26.64 32.01
CA ILE A 4 -54.72 -26.24 30.88
C ILE A 4 -54.18 -24.81 31.09
N ALA A 5 -54.94 -23.94 31.77
CA ALA A 5 -54.49 -22.59 32.10
C ALA A 5 -53.35 -22.56 33.12
N LEU A 6 -53.32 -23.50 34.08
CA LEU A 6 -52.23 -23.57 35.07
C LEU A 6 -50.89 -24.05 34.45
N PHE A 7 -50.94 -24.91 33.43
CA PHE A 7 -49.75 -25.41 32.75
C PHE A 7 -49.13 -24.35 31.81
N LEU A 8 -49.94 -23.44 31.26
CA LEU A 8 -49.48 -22.32 30.44
C LEU A 8 -48.91 -21.16 31.26
N CYS A 9 -49.38 -20.92 32.49
CA CYS A 9 -48.78 -19.92 33.38
C CYS A 9 -47.42 -20.36 33.95
N GLY A 10 -47.19 -21.67 34.15
CA GLY A 10 -45.89 -22.20 34.58
C GLY A 10 -44.80 -22.12 33.50
N PHE A 11 -45.18 -22.16 32.22
CA PHE A 11 -44.22 -22.10 31.11
C PHE A 11 -43.78 -20.66 30.76
N ILE A 12 -44.63 -19.65 31.04
CA ILE A 12 -44.28 -18.23 30.82
C ILE A 12 -43.45 -17.67 31.99
N PHE A 13 -43.63 -18.18 33.21
CA PHE A 13 -42.78 -17.82 34.35
C PHE A 13 -41.45 -18.60 34.43
N GLY A 14 -41.36 -19.78 33.80
CA GLY A 14 -40.12 -20.56 33.71
C GLY A 14 -39.09 -20.03 32.72
N ILE A 15 -39.51 -19.28 31.69
CA ILE A 15 -38.61 -18.71 30.67
C ILE A 15 -38.13 -17.29 31.06
N SER A 16 -38.80 -16.62 32.00
CA SER A 16 -38.38 -15.31 32.51
C SER A 16 -37.37 -15.36 33.66
N HIS A 17 -37.12 -16.53 34.26
CA HIS A 17 -36.11 -16.72 35.32
C HIS A 17 -34.93 -17.62 34.92
N ALA A 18 -34.87 -18.02 33.65
CA ALA A 18 -33.67 -18.60 33.02
C ALA A 18 -32.94 -17.58 32.12
N GLN A 19 -33.21 -16.28 32.29
CA GLN A 19 -32.16 -15.30 32.04
C GLN A 19 -31.17 -15.44 33.18
N VAL A 20 -30.12 -16.26 32.96
CA VAL A 20 -28.83 -15.99 33.58
C VAL A 20 -28.62 -14.49 33.37
N SER A 21 -28.68 -13.72 34.44
CA SER A 21 -28.25 -12.33 34.44
C SER A 21 -26.75 -12.37 34.15
N THR A 22 -26.40 -12.50 32.87
CA THR A 22 -25.10 -12.12 32.36
C THR A 22 -25.09 -10.61 32.39
N THR A 23 -25.01 -10.07 33.62
CA THR A 23 -24.61 -8.69 33.82
C THR A 23 -23.34 -8.52 33.01
N ARG A 24 -23.39 -7.66 31.98
CA ARG A 24 -22.21 -7.37 31.17
C ARG A 24 -21.08 -7.00 32.14
N PRO A 25 -19.92 -7.66 32.06
CA PRO A 25 -18.85 -7.46 33.01
C PRO A 25 -18.45 -5.97 33.02
N THR A 26 -18.27 -5.42 34.21
CA THR A 26 -17.85 -4.03 34.38
C THR A 26 -16.36 -3.91 34.03
N THR A 27 -15.92 -2.71 33.64
CA THR A 27 -14.50 -2.44 33.40
C THR A 27 -13.65 -2.67 34.65
N SER A 28 -14.18 -2.40 35.84
CA SER A 28 -13.53 -2.67 37.13
C SER A 28 -13.32 -4.17 37.36
N GLN A 29 -14.33 -4.99 37.07
CA GLN A 29 -14.19 -6.45 37.17
C GLN A 29 -13.13 -6.97 36.19
N ILE A 30 -13.10 -6.44 34.97
CA ILE A 30 -12.07 -6.78 33.98
C ILE A 30 -10.67 -6.43 34.49
N ASP A 31 -10.46 -5.26 35.06
CA ASP A 31 -9.14 -4.85 35.60
C ASP A 31 -8.69 -5.77 36.75
N ILE A 32 -9.61 -6.25 37.59
CA ILE A 32 -9.31 -7.25 38.63
C ILE A 32 -8.91 -8.58 38.01
N ASP A 33 -9.64 -9.03 36.99
CA ASP A 33 -9.39 -10.31 36.33
C ASP A 33 -8.06 -10.31 35.55
N ILE A 34 -7.64 -9.16 35.00
CA ILE A 34 -6.32 -9.00 34.37
C ILE A 34 -5.21 -9.27 35.38
N ASN A 35 -5.25 -8.61 36.54
CA ASN A 35 -4.28 -8.83 37.61
C ASN A 35 -4.25 -10.31 38.07
N LYS A 36 -5.41 -10.97 38.08
CA LYS A 36 -5.52 -12.40 38.39
C LYS A 36 -4.87 -13.26 37.29
N ALA A 37 -5.09 -12.94 36.02
CA ALA A 37 -4.48 -13.63 34.89
C ALA A 37 -2.94 -13.48 34.88
N GLU A 38 -2.41 -12.31 35.22
CA GLU A 38 -0.97 -12.09 35.37
C GLU A 38 -0.36 -12.95 36.47
N LYS A 39 -0.99 -13.03 37.64
CA LYS A 39 -0.53 -13.91 38.73
C LYS A 39 -0.57 -15.39 38.34
N LEU A 40 -1.64 -15.81 37.65
CA LEU A 40 -1.76 -17.18 37.15
C LEU A 40 -0.71 -17.51 36.08
N SER A 41 -0.20 -16.53 35.34
CA SER A 41 0.75 -16.75 34.23
C SER A 41 2.07 -17.41 34.66
N TRP A 42 2.41 -17.34 35.95
CA TRP A 42 3.61 -17.96 36.53
C TRP A 42 3.36 -19.36 37.10
N GLY A 43 2.14 -19.66 37.56
CA GLY A 43 1.85 -20.92 38.28
C GLY A 43 0.93 -21.89 37.53
N ASP A 44 0.03 -21.38 36.69
CA ASP A 44 -0.92 -22.18 35.91
C ASP A 44 -1.18 -21.49 34.55
N PRO A 45 -0.26 -21.66 33.57
CA PRO A 45 -0.37 -21.03 32.26
C PRO A 45 -1.65 -21.39 31.52
N ALA A 46 -2.19 -22.60 31.73
CA ALA A 46 -3.44 -23.02 31.10
C ALA A 46 -4.63 -22.21 31.62
N LYS A 47 -4.76 -22.04 32.94
CA LYS A 47 -5.80 -21.16 33.51
C LYS A 47 -5.60 -19.70 33.13
N ALA A 48 -4.35 -19.23 33.06
CA ALA A 48 -4.04 -17.88 32.62
C ALA A 48 -4.53 -17.63 31.19
N ILE A 49 -4.30 -18.57 30.26
CA ILE A 49 -4.78 -18.49 28.87
C ILE A 49 -6.30 -18.47 28.82
N THR A 50 -6.99 -19.34 29.58
CA THR A 50 -8.46 -19.37 29.60
C THR A 50 -9.01 -18.03 30.09
N LEU A 51 -8.55 -17.56 31.25
CA LEU A 51 -9.02 -16.31 31.84
C LEU A 51 -8.71 -15.11 30.94
N ALA A 52 -7.52 -15.05 30.33
CA ALA A 52 -7.17 -13.96 29.43
C ALA A 52 -8.03 -13.96 28.15
N ASN A 53 -8.45 -15.12 27.64
CA ASN A 53 -9.41 -15.20 26.53
C ASN A 53 -10.78 -14.66 26.93
N ASP A 54 -11.28 -15.04 28.10
CA ASP A 54 -12.55 -14.56 28.61
C ASP A 54 -12.52 -13.03 28.78
N ILE A 55 -11.44 -12.49 29.35
CA ILE A 55 -11.23 -11.05 29.49
C ILE A 55 -11.22 -10.37 28.12
N PHE A 56 -10.49 -10.91 27.14
CA PHE A 56 -10.37 -10.32 25.81
C PHE A 56 -11.74 -10.23 25.13
N ASN A 57 -12.52 -11.32 25.15
CA ASN A 57 -13.85 -11.39 24.55
C ASN A 57 -14.86 -10.50 25.28
N ASN A 58 -14.84 -10.50 26.61
CA ASN A 58 -15.69 -9.65 27.44
C ASN A 58 -15.40 -8.17 27.17
N SER A 59 -14.11 -7.80 27.15
CA SER A 59 -13.67 -6.43 26.82
C SER A 59 -14.12 -6.01 25.43
N LYS A 60 -14.03 -6.91 24.45
CA LYS A 60 -14.50 -6.68 23.08
C LYS A 60 -16.02 -6.44 23.04
N SER A 61 -16.80 -7.19 23.81
CA SER A 61 -18.27 -7.06 23.86
C SER A 61 -18.76 -5.71 24.40
N ILE A 62 -17.96 -5.05 25.23
CA ILE A 62 -18.27 -3.74 25.83
C ILE A 62 -17.43 -2.59 25.27
N GLY A 63 -16.54 -2.85 24.29
CA GLY A 63 -15.66 -1.84 23.70
C GLY A 63 -14.53 -1.35 24.60
N TYR A 64 -14.13 -2.11 25.62
CA TYR A 64 -13.09 -1.72 26.58
C TYR A 64 -11.69 -1.99 26.04
N LYS A 65 -11.11 -0.98 25.36
CA LYS A 65 -9.82 -1.10 24.66
C LYS A 65 -8.65 -1.50 25.57
N LYS A 66 -8.55 -0.94 26.78
CA LYS A 66 -7.48 -1.27 27.74
C LYS A 66 -7.51 -2.76 28.08
N GLY A 67 -8.70 -3.29 28.41
CA GLY A 67 -8.87 -4.71 28.72
C GLY A 67 -8.48 -5.62 27.55
N MET A 68 -8.80 -5.24 26.30
CA MET A 68 -8.36 -5.99 25.11
C MET A 68 -6.83 -5.95 24.93
N LEU A 69 -6.18 -4.81 25.14
CA LEU A 69 -4.73 -4.66 24.96
C LEU A 69 -3.92 -5.45 26.01
N GLU A 70 -4.32 -5.37 27.28
CA GLU A 70 -3.63 -6.04 28.39
C GLU A 70 -3.84 -7.57 28.32
N SER A 71 -5.09 -8.03 28.18
CA SER A 71 -5.36 -9.46 28.02
C SER A 71 -4.79 -10.03 26.72
N GLY A 72 -4.80 -9.27 25.63
CA GLY A 72 -4.17 -9.65 24.37
C GLY A 72 -2.65 -9.83 24.51
N SER A 73 -2.00 -8.95 25.27
CA SER A 73 -0.56 -9.06 25.57
C SER A 73 -0.23 -10.32 26.39
N ILE A 74 -1.04 -10.62 27.41
CA ILE A 74 -0.93 -11.85 28.21
C ILE A 74 -1.11 -13.08 27.31
N LEU A 75 -2.16 -13.11 26.49
CA LEU A 75 -2.45 -14.21 25.57
C LEU A 75 -1.31 -14.47 24.59
N MET A 76 -0.78 -13.42 23.94
CA MET A 76 0.34 -13.58 23.00
C MET A 76 1.58 -14.14 23.70
N SER A 77 1.89 -13.64 24.90
CA SER A 77 3.01 -14.15 25.69
C SER A 77 2.83 -15.63 26.04
N LYS A 78 1.67 -16.02 26.58
CA LYS A 78 1.41 -17.42 26.95
C LYS A 78 1.27 -18.35 25.74
N TYR A 79 0.73 -17.88 24.62
CA TYR A 79 0.73 -18.65 23.38
C TYR A 79 2.15 -18.86 22.85
N PHE A 80 3.02 -17.87 22.98
CA PHE A 80 4.43 -18.05 22.64
C PHE A 80 5.08 -19.11 23.53
N ASP A 81 4.95 -19.01 24.85
CA ASP A 81 5.53 -19.95 25.82
C ASP A 81 5.06 -21.40 25.62
N THR A 82 3.83 -21.58 25.12
CA THR A 82 3.23 -22.90 24.86
C THR A 82 3.43 -23.39 23.42
N GLY A 83 4.27 -22.72 22.63
CA GLY A 83 4.58 -23.09 21.25
C GLY A 83 3.45 -22.83 20.24
N ASN A 84 2.39 -22.10 20.63
CA ASN A 84 1.27 -21.74 19.78
C ASN A 84 1.57 -20.51 18.89
N PHE A 85 2.69 -20.52 18.17
CA PHE A 85 3.22 -19.39 17.40
C PHE A 85 2.23 -18.84 16.36
N LYS A 86 1.43 -19.72 15.73
CA LYS A 86 0.34 -19.33 14.83
C LYS A 86 -0.71 -18.44 15.51
N LYS A 87 -1.08 -18.75 16.76
CA LYS A 87 -2.03 -17.92 17.52
C LYS A 87 -1.42 -16.57 17.87
N VAL A 88 -0.13 -16.52 18.18
CA VAL A 88 0.62 -15.26 18.39
C VAL A 88 0.52 -14.39 17.14
N ILE A 89 0.85 -14.92 15.95
CA ILE A 89 0.80 -14.16 14.70
C ILE A 89 -0.61 -13.65 14.42
N ASN A 90 -1.63 -14.50 14.54
CA ASN A 90 -3.02 -14.09 14.27
C ASN A 90 -3.49 -13.00 15.25
N LEU A 91 -3.26 -13.18 16.54
CA LEU A 91 -3.67 -12.23 17.57
C LEU A 91 -2.89 -10.91 17.47
N SER A 92 -1.63 -10.97 17.01
CA SER A 92 -0.79 -9.77 16.81
C SER A 92 -1.36 -8.79 15.81
N GLU A 93 -2.14 -9.23 14.82
CA GLU A 93 -2.76 -8.35 13.84
C GLU A 93 -3.89 -7.53 14.50
N GLU A 94 -4.75 -8.18 15.29
CA GLU A 94 -5.85 -7.51 16.00
C GLU A 94 -5.33 -6.59 17.12
N VAL A 95 -4.44 -7.11 17.98
CA VAL A 95 -3.86 -6.34 19.10
C VAL A 95 -2.96 -5.22 18.58
N GLY A 96 -2.18 -5.47 17.52
CA GLY A 96 -1.29 -4.47 16.93
C GLY A 96 -2.08 -3.31 16.31
N LYS A 97 -3.16 -3.60 15.57
CA LYS A 97 -4.05 -2.57 15.04
C LYS A 97 -4.67 -1.73 16.17
N LEU A 98 -5.21 -2.40 17.18
CA LEU A 98 -5.81 -1.72 18.33
C LEU A 98 -4.80 -0.84 19.07
N ALA A 99 -3.57 -1.34 19.28
CA ALA A 99 -2.52 -0.60 19.96
C ALA A 99 -2.11 0.67 19.19
N ALA A 100 -2.02 0.57 17.85
CA ALA A 100 -1.74 1.72 17.00
C ALA A 100 -2.87 2.76 17.04
N GLU A 101 -4.13 2.33 16.96
CA GLU A 101 -5.30 3.21 17.09
C GLU A 101 -5.42 3.87 18.46
N SER A 102 -4.96 3.18 19.51
CA SER A 102 -4.92 3.68 20.89
C SER A 102 -3.65 4.46 21.22
N MET A 103 -2.73 4.66 20.27
CA MET A 103 -1.42 5.29 20.49
C MET A 103 -0.64 4.66 21.65
N ASN A 104 -0.80 3.35 21.86
CA ASN A 104 -0.11 2.59 22.91
C ASN A 104 1.16 1.94 22.33
N ASP A 105 2.22 2.73 22.27
CA ASP A 105 3.51 2.32 21.68
C ASP A 105 4.15 1.15 22.44
N ALA A 106 3.92 1.04 23.76
CA ALA A 106 4.47 -0.05 24.57
C ALA A 106 3.89 -1.41 24.17
N VAL A 107 2.55 -1.52 24.10
CA VAL A 107 1.88 -2.73 23.63
C VAL A 107 2.20 -3.00 22.17
N LEU A 108 2.21 -1.97 21.31
CA LEU A 108 2.52 -2.12 19.89
C LEU A 108 3.93 -2.68 19.66
N SER A 109 4.93 -2.13 20.35
CA SER A 109 6.32 -2.61 20.34
C SER A 109 6.41 -4.07 20.77
N ASN A 110 5.78 -4.41 21.91
CA ASN A 110 5.80 -5.78 22.43
C ASN A 110 5.06 -6.78 21.52
N THR A 111 3.98 -6.36 20.86
CA THR A 111 3.27 -7.14 19.85
C THR A 111 4.18 -7.48 18.68
N TYR A 112 4.90 -6.50 18.12
CA TYR A 112 5.85 -6.75 17.04
C TYR A 112 7.00 -7.66 17.47
N ARG A 113 7.51 -7.48 18.70
CA ARG A 113 8.54 -8.36 19.27
C ARG A 113 8.07 -9.81 19.35
N LEU A 114 6.90 -10.07 19.92
CA LEU A 114 6.35 -11.42 20.05
C LEU A 114 6.05 -12.05 18.68
N LYS A 115 5.56 -11.25 17.73
CA LYS A 115 5.36 -11.67 16.35
C LYS A 115 6.69 -12.05 15.68
N ALA A 116 7.75 -11.28 15.89
CA ALA A 116 9.08 -11.56 15.37
C ALA A 116 9.67 -12.85 15.95
N SER A 117 9.55 -13.05 17.27
CA SER A 117 9.93 -14.31 17.92
C SER A 117 9.13 -15.48 17.37
N ALA A 118 7.81 -15.34 17.19
CA ALA A 118 6.99 -16.39 16.59
C ALA A 118 7.41 -16.71 15.14
N TYR A 119 7.79 -15.71 14.35
CA TYR A 119 8.35 -15.93 13.01
C TYR A 119 9.69 -16.67 13.05
N THR A 120 10.56 -16.38 14.02
CA THR A 120 11.83 -17.09 14.23
C THR A 120 11.59 -18.58 14.45
N GLU A 121 10.71 -18.93 15.39
CA GLU A 121 10.39 -20.32 15.74
C GLU A 121 9.73 -21.09 14.58
N LEU A 122 9.18 -20.37 13.61
CA LEU A 122 8.55 -20.92 12.42
C LEU A 122 9.47 -20.93 11.19
N GLY A 123 10.71 -20.44 11.32
CA GLY A 123 11.72 -20.40 10.27
C GLY A 123 11.56 -19.25 9.27
N PHE A 124 10.75 -18.24 9.55
CA PHE A 124 10.58 -17.06 8.68
C PHE A 124 11.55 -15.95 9.07
N ASN A 125 12.79 -16.13 8.61
CA ASN A 125 13.92 -15.33 9.05
C ASN A 125 13.81 -13.85 8.63
N ASP A 126 13.36 -13.59 7.40
CA ASP A 126 13.27 -12.23 6.86
C ASP A 126 12.16 -11.43 7.57
N GLU A 127 10.99 -12.05 7.76
CA GLU A 127 9.86 -11.51 8.49
C GLU A 127 10.22 -11.25 9.95
N SER A 128 10.92 -12.19 10.60
CA SER A 128 11.41 -12.03 11.97
C SER A 128 12.26 -10.76 12.11
N VAL A 129 13.29 -10.59 11.28
CA VAL A 129 14.18 -9.42 11.33
C VAL A 129 13.40 -8.13 11.07
N LYS A 130 12.47 -8.14 10.12
CA LYS A 130 11.62 -6.98 9.81
C LYS A 130 10.76 -6.57 11.01
N GLU A 131 10.11 -7.51 11.66
CA GLU A 131 9.25 -7.24 12.82
C GLU A 131 10.07 -6.82 14.06
N PHE A 132 11.25 -7.41 14.29
CA PHE A 132 12.15 -6.93 15.37
C PHE A 132 12.62 -5.49 15.14
N LYS A 133 12.96 -5.12 13.90
CA LYS A 133 13.33 -3.74 13.56
C LYS A 133 12.17 -2.77 13.82
N LYS A 134 10.94 -3.13 13.46
CA LYS A 134 9.74 -2.34 13.78
C LYS A 134 9.54 -2.19 15.28
N ALA A 135 9.64 -3.28 16.04
CA ALA A 135 9.52 -3.25 17.50
C ALA A 135 10.51 -2.25 18.11
N LEU A 136 11.77 -2.28 17.67
CA LEU A 136 12.81 -1.37 18.15
C LEU A 136 12.52 0.09 17.79
N GLN A 137 12.06 0.36 16.57
CA GLN A 137 11.67 1.71 16.14
C GLN A 137 10.51 2.28 16.94
N ILE A 138 9.52 1.46 17.31
CA ILE A 138 8.41 1.88 18.16
C ILE A 138 8.89 2.10 19.60
N ALA A 139 9.73 1.20 20.13
CA ALA A 139 10.29 1.34 21.48
C ALA A 139 11.04 2.67 21.66
N GLU A 140 11.77 3.15 20.64
CA GLU A 140 12.49 4.43 20.72
C GLU A 140 11.58 5.66 20.85
N LYS A 141 10.29 5.56 20.50
CA LYS A 141 9.32 6.66 20.63
C LYS A 141 8.74 6.77 22.05
N ILE A 142 8.92 5.74 22.87
CA ILE A 142 8.35 5.68 24.22
C ILE A 142 9.04 6.72 25.12
N LYS A 143 8.22 7.58 25.74
CA LYS A 143 8.70 8.67 26.61
C LYS A 143 9.26 8.17 27.94
N SER A 144 8.66 7.13 28.52
CA SER A 144 9.14 6.54 29.78
C SER A 144 10.49 5.86 29.56
N SER A 145 11.53 6.35 30.23
CA SER A 145 12.88 5.79 30.11
C SER A 145 12.93 4.33 30.57
N ASN A 146 12.25 3.97 31.66
CA ASN A 146 12.24 2.60 32.17
C ASN A 146 11.51 1.65 31.23
N GLU A 147 10.33 2.03 30.75
CA GLU A 147 9.54 1.21 29.81
C GLU A 147 10.25 1.03 28.47
N LYS A 148 10.84 2.11 27.94
CA LYS A 148 11.66 2.06 26.72
C LYS A 148 12.81 1.06 26.87
N ASN A 149 13.60 1.20 27.92
CA ASN A 149 14.79 0.37 28.12
C ASN A 149 14.43 -1.09 28.41
N TYR A 150 13.34 -1.34 29.14
CA TYR A 150 12.80 -2.68 29.35
C TYR A 150 12.38 -3.35 28.04
N LEU A 151 11.62 -2.66 27.19
CA LEU A 151 11.21 -3.20 25.90
C LEU A 151 12.40 -3.42 24.96
N LYS A 152 13.38 -2.49 24.94
CA LYS A 152 14.63 -2.69 24.19
C LYS A 152 15.37 -3.94 24.66
N ALA A 153 15.48 -4.15 25.96
CA ALA A 153 16.13 -5.34 26.52
C ALA A 153 15.41 -6.62 26.05
N LEU A 154 14.07 -6.67 26.14
CA LEU A 154 13.29 -7.81 25.63
C LEU A 154 13.47 -8.03 24.12
N ILE A 155 13.51 -6.96 23.32
CA ILE A 155 13.72 -7.04 21.87
C ILE A 155 15.12 -7.59 21.57
N TYR A 156 16.15 -7.11 22.25
CA TYR A 156 17.52 -7.59 22.06
C TYR A 156 17.71 -9.03 22.53
N THR A 157 17.02 -9.47 23.58
CA THR A 157 16.94 -10.92 23.92
C THR A 157 16.36 -11.71 22.76
N GLY A 158 15.25 -11.25 22.16
CA GLY A 158 14.65 -11.89 20.99
C GLY A 158 15.57 -11.93 19.77
N MET A 159 16.24 -10.83 19.45
CA MET A 159 17.22 -10.75 18.36
C MET A 159 18.44 -11.66 18.61
N GLY A 160 18.91 -11.75 19.85
CA GLY A 160 19.98 -12.68 20.24
C GLY A 160 19.57 -14.13 20.08
N SER A 161 18.35 -14.48 20.49
CA SER A 161 17.76 -15.81 20.28
C SER A 161 17.65 -16.14 18.80
N TYR A 162 17.13 -15.21 17.99
CA TYR A 162 17.09 -15.34 16.53
C TYR A 162 18.47 -15.58 15.93
N ALA A 163 19.46 -14.77 16.30
CA ALA A 163 20.83 -14.89 15.80
C ALA A 163 21.43 -16.27 16.09
N ALA A 164 21.17 -16.81 17.29
CA ALA A 164 21.57 -18.17 17.66
C ALA A 164 20.78 -19.24 16.87
N HIS A 165 19.45 -19.08 16.73
CA HIS A 165 18.57 -20.03 16.05
C HIS A 165 18.94 -20.24 14.58
N VAL A 166 19.33 -19.16 13.88
CA VAL A 166 19.71 -19.23 12.46
C VAL A 166 21.22 -19.40 12.25
N ASN A 167 21.98 -19.69 13.32
CA ASN A 167 23.42 -19.89 13.31
C ASN A 167 24.22 -18.72 12.69
N LEU A 168 23.86 -17.47 13.03
CA LEU A 168 24.71 -16.32 12.70
C LEU A 168 26.07 -16.42 13.39
N PRO A 169 27.10 -15.69 12.91
CA PRO A 169 28.38 -15.61 13.60
C PRO A 169 28.21 -15.25 15.08
N LEU A 170 28.99 -15.89 15.95
CA LEU A 170 28.88 -15.76 17.41
C LEU A 170 28.95 -14.29 17.88
N ASP A 171 29.73 -13.46 17.19
CA ASP A 171 29.82 -12.01 17.46
C ASP A 171 28.47 -11.29 17.34
N SER A 172 27.58 -11.75 16.47
CA SER A 172 26.22 -11.20 16.33
C SER A 172 25.37 -11.52 17.57
N VAL A 173 25.48 -12.76 18.08
CA VAL A 173 24.78 -13.18 19.30
C VAL A 173 25.30 -12.36 20.50
N ILE A 174 26.62 -12.25 20.63
CA ILE A 174 27.28 -11.46 21.68
C ILE A 174 26.86 -9.98 21.60
N TYR A 175 26.79 -9.41 20.39
CA TYR A 175 26.37 -8.03 20.18
C TYR A 175 24.97 -7.77 20.75
N TYR A 176 23.99 -8.61 20.41
CA TYR A 176 22.63 -8.45 20.91
C TYR A 176 22.52 -8.68 22.41
N GLN A 177 23.25 -9.65 22.97
CA GLN A 177 23.28 -9.88 24.42
C GLN A 177 23.88 -8.70 25.18
N LYS A 178 24.95 -8.08 24.66
CA LYS A 178 25.52 -6.85 25.23
C LYS A 178 24.54 -5.68 25.14
N LYS A 179 23.80 -5.54 24.04
CA LYS A 179 22.75 -4.52 23.89
C LYS A 179 21.57 -4.73 24.85
N CYS A 180 21.22 -5.99 25.11
CA CYS A 180 20.26 -6.35 26.16
C CYS A 180 20.76 -5.89 27.52
N LEU A 181 21.98 -6.28 27.92
CA LEU A 181 22.57 -5.89 29.20
C LEU A 181 22.68 -4.36 29.36
N GLU A 182 23.13 -3.65 28.32
CA GLU A 182 23.21 -2.19 28.29
C GLU A 182 21.84 -1.55 28.53
N SER A 183 20.81 -2.00 27.80
CA SER A 183 19.44 -1.51 27.96
C SER A 183 18.92 -1.77 29.37
N THR A 184 19.15 -2.97 29.91
CA THR A 184 18.72 -3.34 31.26
C THR A 184 19.40 -2.49 32.34
N LYS A 185 20.70 -2.19 32.22
CA LYS A 185 21.42 -1.32 33.17
C LYS A 185 20.87 0.10 33.22
N ASN A 186 20.28 0.58 32.12
CA ASN A 186 19.64 1.89 32.04
C ASN A 186 18.24 1.95 32.67
N ILE A 187 17.70 0.82 33.13
CA ILE A 187 16.44 0.78 33.88
C ILE A 187 16.73 1.21 35.34
N LYS A 188 16.00 2.21 35.83
CA LYS A 188 16.07 2.66 37.22
C LYS A 188 15.23 1.76 38.11
N ASP A 189 15.70 1.49 39.33
CA ASP A 189 14.95 0.72 40.33
C ASP A 189 13.76 1.56 40.82
N ASP A 190 12.55 1.03 40.63
CA ASP A 190 11.29 1.58 41.11
C ASP A 190 10.30 0.43 41.37
N LYS A 191 9.09 0.77 41.85
CA LYS A 191 8.07 -0.22 42.22
C LYS A 191 7.62 -1.10 41.04
N ASP A 192 7.64 -0.59 39.81
CA ASP A 192 7.06 -1.25 38.63
C ASP A 192 8.11 -1.98 37.78
N PHE A 193 9.39 -1.57 37.91
CA PHE A 193 10.51 -2.05 37.10
C PHE A 193 11.64 -2.70 37.90
N GLY A 194 11.68 -2.62 39.23
CA GLY A 194 12.73 -3.24 40.03
C GLY A 194 12.86 -4.74 39.79
N ALA A 195 11.76 -5.49 39.97
CA ALA A 195 11.76 -6.94 39.71
C ALA A 195 12.03 -7.29 38.24
N LYS A 196 11.47 -6.51 37.30
CA LYS A 196 11.68 -6.70 35.85
C LYS A 196 13.14 -6.49 35.46
N LYS A 197 13.80 -5.49 36.05
CA LYS A 197 15.22 -5.20 35.83
C LYS A 197 16.07 -6.36 36.29
N GLU A 198 15.88 -6.85 37.51
CA GLU A 198 16.68 -7.95 38.06
C GLU A 198 16.50 -9.24 37.25
N GLN A 199 15.26 -9.57 36.88
CA GLN A 199 14.98 -10.70 35.99
C GLN A 199 15.72 -10.57 34.66
N MET A 200 15.70 -9.37 34.05
CA MET A 200 16.41 -9.11 32.80
C MET A 200 17.93 -9.10 32.96
N LEU A 201 18.47 -8.70 34.11
CA LEU A 201 19.91 -8.77 34.42
C LEU A 201 20.35 -10.22 34.52
N ALA A 202 19.65 -11.02 35.32
CA ALA A 202 19.93 -12.45 35.47
C ALA A 202 19.88 -13.16 34.10
N LEU A 203 18.84 -12.91 33.29
CA LEU A 203 18.73 -13.48 31.95
C LEU A 203 19.87 -13.03 31.02
N SER A 204 20.28 -11.76 31.10
CA SER A 204 21.41 -11.25 30.31
C SER A 204 22.72 -11.94 30.69
N TYR A 205 22.97 -12.14 31.99
CA TYR A 205 24.15 -12.83 32.47
C TYR A 205 24.15 -14.33 32.11
N ILE A 206 23.01 -15.02 32.21
CA ILE A 206 22.89 -16.41 31.71
C ILE A 206 23.29 -16.47 30.24
N ASN A 207 22.72 -15.60 29.41
CA ASN A 207 22.98 -15.61 27.96
C ASN A 207 24.44 -15.28 27.62
N LEU A 208 25.05 -14.32 28.31
CA LEU A 208 26.48 -13.99 28.17
C LEU A 208 27.38 -15.11 28.69
N GLY A 209 26.98 -15.83 29.75
CA GLY A 209 27.68 -17.01 30.23
C GLY A 209 27.69 -18.11 29.16
N LYS A 210 26.54 -18.39 28.55
CA LYS A 210 26.41 -19.37 27.45
C LYS A 210 27.28 -19.02 26.25
N THR A 211 27.30 -17.75 25.83
CA THR A 211 28.18 -17.33 24.71
C THR A 211 29.65 -17.32 25.09
N SER A 212 29.97 -17.10 26.36
CA SER A 212 31.35 -17.23 26.88
C SER A 212 31.81 -18.68 26.85
N VAL A 213 30.96 -19.65 27.21
CA VAL A 213 31.23 -21.10 27.02
C VAL A 213 31.50 -21.41 25.55
N ALA A 214 30.62 -20.96 24.65
CA ALA A 214 30.78 -21.15 23.20
C ALA A 214 32.06 -20.48 22.65
N SER A 215 32.57 -19.44 23.32
CA SER A 215 33.84 -18.76 23.01
C SER A 215 35.06 -19.37 23.69
N HIS A 216 34.91 -20.50 24.40
CA HIS A 216 35.93 -21.13 25.24
C HIS A 216 36.48 -20.24 26.38
N LYS A 217 35.72 -19.24 26.82
CA LYS A 217 36.07 -18.32 27.92
C LYS A 217 35.43 -18.79 29.23
N ILE A 218 35.94 -19.89 29.75
CA ILE A 218 35.37 -20.61 30.89
C ILE A 218 35.27 -19.75 32.15
N ASN A 219 36.32 -18.98 32.49
CA ASN A 219 36.31 -18.11 33.67
C ASN A 219 35.28 -16.98 33.57
N GLU A 220 35.08 -16.44 32.36
CA GLU A 220 34.07 -15.41 32.10
C GLU A 220 32.66 -16.00 32.22
N ALA A 221 32.45 -17.22 31.70
CA ALA A 221 31.19 -17.94 31.84
C ALA A 221 30.84 -18.20 33.31
N GLU A 222 31.80 -18.70 34.10
CA GLU A 222 31.61 -18.97 35.52
C GLU A 222 31.24 -17.71 36.31
N ALA A 223 31.89 -16.58 36.03
CA ALA A 223 31.58 -15.29 36.64
C ALA A 223 30.16 -14.82 36.29
N TYR A 224 29.76 -14.94 35.02
CA TYR A 224 28.42 -14.57 34.59
C TYR A 224 27.32 -15.44 35.22
N PHE A 225 27.50 -16.77 35.25
CA PHE A 225 26.53 -17.64 35.92
C PHE A 225 26.46 -17.39 37.43
N SER A 226 27.60 -17.04 38.06
CA SER A 226 27.62 -16.69 39.48
C SER A 226 26.82 -15.42 39.77
N HIS A 227 26.98 -14.37 38.95
CA HIS A 227 26.17 -13.15 39.08
C HIS A 227 24.68 -13.41 38.82
N ALA A 228 24.33 -14.26 37.85
CA ALA A 228 22.94 -14.65 37.63
C ALA A 228 22.36 -15.39 38.84
N LEU A 229 23.15 -16.29 39.47
CA LEU A 229 22.73 -17.05 40.65
C LEU A 229 22.49 -16.12 41.85
N GLU A 230 23.41 -15.18 42.09
CA GLU A 230 23.30 -14.19 43.16
C GLU A 230 21.99 -13.40 43.05
N ILE A 231 21.66 -12.90 41.86
CA ILE A 231 20.41 -12.19 41.59
C ILE A 231 19.20 -13.10 41.83
N SER A 232 19.26 -14.37 41.42
CA SER A 232 18.14 -15.32 41.60
C SER A 232 17.83 -15.66 43.06
N HIS A 233 18.81 -15.46 43.96
CA HIS A 233 18.70 -15.69 45.40
C HIS A 233 18.41 -14.43 46.21
N ASP A 234 18.39 -13.25 45.58
CA ASP A 234 18.07 -12.01 46.26
C ASP A 234 16.61 -12.03 46.77
N LYS A 235 16.45 -12.05 48.09
CA LYS A 235 15.15 -12.08 48.78
C LYS A 235 14.33 -10.80 48.58
N LYS A 236 14.95 -9.70 48.10
CA LYS A 236 14.26 -8.45 47.80
C LYS A 236 13.25 -8.62 46.66
N TYR A 237 13.50 -9.55 45.75
CA TYR A 237 12.64 -9.83 44.59
C TYR A 237 12.15 -11.27 44.66
N THR A 238 10.98 -11.56 44.09
CA THR A 238 10.46 -12.93 44.06
C THR A 238 11.45 -13.86 43.36
N SER A 239 11.93 -14.89 44.07
CA SER A 239 12.79 -15.94 43.53
C SER A 239 12.14 -16.57 42.30
N ASP A 240 12.69 -16.28 41.12
CA ASP A 240 12.26 -16.88 39.87
C ASP A 240 12.91 -18.26 39.74
N LYS A 241 12.17 -19.26 40.20
CA LYS A 241 12.60 -20.67 40.14
C LYS A 241 12.93 -21.12 38.70
N HIS A 242 12.38 -20.48 37.66
CA HIS A 242 12.72 -20.80 36.27
C HIS A 242 14.16 -20.40 35.94
N LEU A 243 14.58 -19.21 36.37
CA LEU A 243 15.95 -18.74 36.18
C LEU A 243 16.93 -19.58 36.99
N GLU A 244 16.60 -19.90 38.25
CA GLU A 244 17.47 -20.71 39.12
C GLU A 244 17.73 -22.12 38.54
N VAL A 245 16.67 -22.79 38.04
CA VAL A 245 16.80 -24.08 37.34
C VAL A 245 17.75 -23.99 36.15
N THR A 246 17.60 -22.92 35.36
CA THR A 246 18.43 -22.69 34.18
C THR A 246 19.89 -22.50 34.60
N ILE A 247 20.16 -21.66 35.60
CA ILE A 247 21.52 -21.36 36.06
C ILE A 247 22.23 -22.62 36.58
N TYR A 248 21.57 -23.45 37.40
CA TYR A 248 22.19 -24.70 37.87
C TYR A 248 22.45 -25.69 36.74
N ASN A 249 21.55 -25.78 35.76
CA ASN A 249 21.78 -26.62 34.57
C ASN A 249 22.99 -26.11 33.75
N GLU A 250 23.11 -24.80 33.55
CA GLU A 250 24.26 -24.22 32.84
C GLU A 250 25.58 -24.43 33.62
N PHE A 251 25.58 -24.35 34.96
CA PHE A 251 26.75 -24.74 35.76
C PHE A 251 27.10 -26.22 35.61
N ALA A 252 26.11 -27.11 35.54
CA ALA A 252 26.32 -28.54 35.34
C ALA A 252 27.05 -28.79 33.99
N TRP A 253 26.59 -28.15 32.92
CA TRP A 253 27.27 -28.20 31.61
C TRP A 253 28.65 -27.55 31.63
N LEU A 254 28.81 -26.41 32.29
CA LEU A 254 30.12 -25.75 32.43
C LEU A 254 31.15 -26.67 33.11
N TYR A 255 30.76 -27.38 34.18
CA TYR A 255 31.65 -28.33 34.85
C TYR A 255 31.92 -29.58 34.03
N TYR A 256 30.94 -30.03 33.23
CA TYR A 256 31.14 -31.11 32.27
C TYR A 256 32.20 -30.74 31.24
N ASP A 257 32.14 -29.54 30.66
CA ASP A 257 33.12 -29.04 29.69
C ASP A 257 34.53 -28.89 30.29
N GLN A 258 34.60 -28.56 31.58
CA GLN A 258 35.85 -28.55 32.35
C GLN A 258 36.37 -29.95 32.72
N LYS A 259 35.69 -31.02 32.30
CA LYS A 259 35.97 -32.42 32.68
C LYS A 259 35.91 -32.68 34.19
N LYS A 260 35.18 -31.84 34.93
CA LYS A 260 34.98 -31.95 36.38
C LYS A 260 33.68 -32.73 36.67
N TYR A 261 33.59 -33.96 36.16
CA TYR A 261 32.35 -34.74 36.15
C TYR A 261 31.72 -34.95 37.53
N ALA A 262 32.52 -35.15 38.57
CA ALA A 262 32.02 -35.27 39.95
C ALA A 262 31.33 -33.98 40.45
N LYS A 263 31.74 -32.80 39.98
CA LYS A 263 31.08 -31.52 40.30
C LYS A 263 29.77 -31.32 39.56
N VAL A 264 29.53 -32.02 38.46
CA VAL A 264 28.28 -31.90 37.70
C VAL A 264 27.08 -32.35 38.53
N ILE A 265 27.23 -33.50 39.23
CA ILE A 265 26.16 -34.17 39.97
C ILE A 265 25.42 -33.24 40.94
N PRO A 266 26.07 -32.56 41.91
CA PRO A 266 25.35 -31.70 42.85
C PRO A 266 24.65 -30.49 42.20
N TYR A 267 25.12 -30.00 41.05
CA TYR A 267 24.43 -28.93 40.31
C TYR A 267 23.23 -29.46 39.52
N ALA A 268 23.39 -30.62 38.86
CA ALA A 268 22.30 -31.30 38.18
C ALA A 268 21.19 -31.74 39.16
N GLU A 269 21.54 -32.16 40.37
CA GLU A 269 20.57 -32.51 41.43
C GLU A 269 19.73 -31.31 41.86
N LYS A 270 20.36 -30.15 42.06
CA LYS A 270 19.65 -28.90 42.37
C LYS A 270 18.72 -28.49 41.23
N ALA A 271 19.19 -28.55 39.99
CA ALA A 271 18.39 -28.26 38.81
C ALA A 271 17.18 -29.20 38.70
N GLU A 272 17.38 -30.51 38.88
CA GLU A 272 16.32 -31.52 38.81
C GLU A 272 15.28 -31.37 39.93
N ALA A 273 15.72 -31.08 41.15
CA ALA A 273 14.84 -30.91 42.32
C ALA A 273 13.90 -29.71 42.14
N LEU A 274 14.40 -28.62 41.57
CA LEU A 274 13.61 -27.44 41.25
C LEU A 274 12.72 -27.67 40.02
N GLU A 275 13.25 -28.26 38.94
CA GLU A 275 12.50 -28.55 37.72
C GLU A 275 11.27 -29.43 38.00
N LYS A 276 11.38 -30.42 38.90
CA LYS A 276 10.25 -31.28 39.32
C LYS A 276 9.08 -30.48 39.90
N GLN A 277 9.33 -29.32 40.50
CA GLN A 277 8.30 -28.45 41.06
C GLN A 277 7.59 -27.63 39.99
N ILE A 278 8.31 -27.19 38.96
CA ILE A 278 7.83 -26.22 37.94
C ILE A 278 7.50 -26.83 36.58
N ARG A 279 7.94 -28.07 36.31
CA ARG A 279 7.65 -28.88 35.11
C ARG A 279 8.11 -28.23 33.80
N LEU A 280 9.42 -28.13 33.60
CA LEU A 280 10.06 -27.65 32.37
C LEU A 280 10.70 -28.83 31.61
N PRO A 281 9.95 -29.50 30.70
CA PRO A 281 10.41 -30.75 30.09
C PRO A 281 11.66 -30.59 29.21
N TYR A 282 11.89 -29.43 28.59
CA TYR A 282 13.10 -29.17 27.82
C TYR A 282 14.35 -29.11 28.71
N ILE A 283 14.29 -28.38 29.83
CA ILE A 283 15.41 -28.35 30.77
C ILE A 283 15.60 -29.71 31.44
N ARG A 284 14.51 -30.44 31.73
CA ARG A 284 14.59 -31.82 32.23
C ARG A 284 15.37 -32.74 31.28
N ARG A 285 15.15 -32.62 29.97
CA ARG A 285 15.90 -33.36 28.96
C ARG A 285 17.39 -33.03 29.05
N ASP A 286 17.74 -31.74 29.12
CA ASP A 286 19.13 -31.29 29.18
C ASP A 286 19.84 -31.77 30.47
N ILE A 287 19.12 -31.76 31.60
CA ILE A 287 19.59 -32.31 32.87
C ILE A 287 19.87 -33.83 32.74
N TYR A 288 18.96 -34.59 32.12
CA TYR A 288 19.17 -36.02 31.91
C TYR A 288 20.35 -36.30 30.99
N GLU A 289 20.56 -35.46 29.98
CA GLU A 289 21.70 -35.56 29.07
C GLU A 289 23.02 -35.35 29.81
N VAL A 290 23.13 -34.29 30.61
CA VAL A 290 24.38 -33.99 31.34
C VAL A 290 24.69 -35.05 32.39
N TYR A 291 23.67 -35.61 33.07
CA TYR A 291 23.84 -36.76 33.95
C TYR A 291 24.39 -37.98 33.20
N PHE A 292 23.71 -38.37 32.12
CA PHE A 292 24.09 -39.54 31.34
C PHE A 292 25.55 -39.43 30.89
N LYS A 293 25.92 -38.31 30.27
CA LYS A 293 27.28 -38.06 29.78
C LYS A 293 28.30 -38.07 30.93
N SER A 294 28.01 -37.41 32.05
CA SER A 294 28.92 -37.37 33.20
C SER A 294 29.12 -38.74 33.84
N TYR A 295 28.07 -39.55 33.95
CA TYR A 295 28.19 -40.91 34.49
C TYR A 295 28.93 -41.87 33.56
N VAL A 296 28.89 -41.66 32.23
CA VAL A 296 29.77 -42.39 31.30
C VAL A 296 31.23 -42.13 31.66
N GLU A 297 31.61 -40.86 31.80
CA GLU A 297 33.00 -40.45 32.07
C GLU A 297 33.48 -40.85 33.48
N LEU A 298 32.56 -40.98 34.44
CA LEU A 298 32.85 -41.49 35.80
C LEU A 298 32.91 -43.03 35.87
N GLY A 299 32.53 -43.75 34.81
CA GLY A 299 32.48 -45.22 34.81
C GLY A 299 31.25 -45.82 35.51
N GLU A 300 30.25 -45.00 35.87
CA GLU A 300 29.05 -45.36 36.62
C GLU A 300 27.96 -45.93 35.68
N LYS A 301 28.15 -47.19 35.24
CA LYS A 301 27.35 -47.82 34.18
C LYS A 301 25.84 -47.85 34.44
N GLU A 302 25.42 -48.17 35.66
CA GLU A 302 23.98 -48.27 36.00
C GLU A 302 23.29 -46.90 36.00
N ALA A 303 23.94 -45.89 36.60
CA ALA A 303 23.44 -44.52 36.62
C ALA A 303 23.39 -43.93 35.19
N SER A 304 24.45 -44.15 34.41
CA SER A 304 24.49 -43.75 32.99
C SER A 304 23.34 -44.36 32.19
N ARG A 305 23.11 -45.68 32.31
CA ARG A 305 22.01 -46.37 31.61
C ARG A 305 20.64 -45.82 32.01
N LYS A 306 20.43 -45.56 33.30
CA LYS A 306 19.18 -44.95 33.81
C LYS A 306 18.91 -43.60 33.13
N TYR A 307 19.88 -42.68 33.17
CA TYR A 307 19.69 -41.34 32.63
C TYR A 307 19.64 -41.31 31.10
N MET A 308 20.37 -42.20 30.42
CA MET A 308 20.26 -42.38 28.96
C MET A 308 18.83 -42.76 28.56
N ASN A 309 18.23 -43.73 29.26
CA ASN A 309 16.86 -44.15 28.98
C ASN A 309 15.83 -43.03 29.24
N LEU A 310 16.04 -42.24 30.29
CA LEU A 310 15.18 -41.09 30.59
C LEU A 310 15.32 -39.99 29.54
N TYR A 311 16.56 -39.68 29.13
CA TYR A 311 16.87 -38.72 28.08
C TYR A 311 16.23 -39.14 26.75
N THR A 312 16.49 -40.36 26.26
CA THR A 312 15.99 -40.82 24.96
C THR A 312 14.46 -40.78 24.89
N LYS A 313 13.77 -41.32 25.92
CA LYS A 313 12.30 -41.31 25.97
C LYS A 313 11.73 -39.88 25.93
N LEU A 314 12.35 -38.96 26.68
CA LEU A 314 11.88 -37.58 26.74
C LEU A 314 12.20 -36.82 25.44
N ASN A 315 13.40 -37.01 24.90
CA ASN A 315 13.83 -36.39 23.65
C ASN A 315 12.93 -36.80 22.48
N ASP A 316 12.63 -38.10 22.33
CA ASP A 316 11.74 -38.59 21.27
C ASP A 316 10.33 -37.98 21.39
N SER A 317 9.83 -37.83 22.61
CA SER A 317 8.54 -37.17 22.87
C SER A 317 8.56 -35.69 22.44
N LEU A 318 9.60 -34.94 22.83
CA LEU A 318 9.74 -33.52 22.51
C LEU A 318 9.91 -33.27 21.01
N VAL A 319 10.80 -34.01 20.34
CA VAL A 319 11.03 -33.90 18.89
C VAL A 319 9.75 -34.18 18.10
N ASN A 320 8.93 -35.13 18.56
CA ASN A 320 7.63 -35.42 17.94
C ASN A 320 6.62 -34.27 18.09
N VAL A 321 6.68 -33.52 19.20
CA VAL A 321 5.86 -32.30 19.40
C VAL A 321 6.34 -31.18 18.46
N GLU A 322 7.65 -30.94 18.38
CA GLU A 322 8.23 -29.92 17.49
C GLU A 322 7.87 -30.14 16.02
N LYS A 323 8.02 -31.38 15.53
CA LYS A 323 7.68 -31.75 14.14
C LYS A 323 6.21 -31.47 13.78
N LYS A 324 5.28 -31.65 14.73
CA LYS A 324 3.85 -31.36 14.52
C LYS A 324 3.58 -29.86 14.42
N THR A 325 4.35 -29.02 15.10
CA THR A 325 4.16 -27.57 15.18
C THR A 325 4.72 -26.83 13.96
N ILE A 326 5.86 -27.28 13.41
CA ILE A 326 6.61 -26.55 12.38
C ILE A 326 6.12 -26.84 10.93
N ASN A 327 5.78 -28.09 10.58
CA ASN A 327 5.88 -28.51 9.17
C ASN A 327 4.67 -28.31 8.22
N ILE A 328 3.44 -28.01 8.68
CA ILE A 328 2.26 -28.10 7.77
C ILE A 328 1.34 -26.87 7.77
N PRO A 329 1.02 -26.21 8.90
CA PRO A 329 0.06 -25.10 8.88
C PRO A 329 0.63 -23.79 8.36
N VAL A 330 1.94 -23.58 8.47
CA VAL A 330 2.48 -22.23 8.54
C VAL A 330 2.93 -21.69 7.18
N LYS A 331 3.57 -22.53 6.35
CA LYS A 331 3.81 -22.22 4.93
C LYS A 331 2.51 -21.93 4.18
N LYS A 332 1.46 -22.69 4.46
CA LYS A 332 0.11 -22.48 3.88
C LYS A 332 -0.48 -21.12 4.25
N MET A 333 -0.24 -20.60 5.46
CA MET A 333 -0.76 -19.29 5.87
C MET A 333 -0.04 -18.13 5.17
N MET A 334 1.26 -18.27 4.90
CA MET A 334 1.98 -17.28 4.10
C MET A 334 1.57 -17.34 2.65
N ASP A 335 1.47 -18.54 2.07
CA ASP A 335 0.94 -18.70 0.72
C ASP A 335 -0.46 -18.08 0.61
N GLU A 336 -1.30 -18.20 1.64
CA GLU A 336 -2.63 -17.60 1.69
C GLU A 336 -2.58 -16.07 1.83
N LYS A 337 -1.71 -15.52 2.70
CA LYS A 337 -1.55 -14.08 2.87
C LYS A 337 -0.95 -13.39 1.64
N ASP A 338 0.05 -14.00 1.02
CA ASP A 338 0.65 -13.54 -0.24
C ASP A 338 -0.32 -13.68 -1.40
N ARG A 339 -1.14 -14.74 -1.43
CA ARG A 339 -2.26 -14.86 -2.39
C ARG A 339 -3.29 -13.76 -2.20
N ILE A 340 -3.65 -13.41 -0.97
CA ILE A 340 -4.59 -12.31 -0.71
C ILE A 340 -4.04 -10.99 -1.24
N HIS A 341 -2.80 -10.62 -0.87
CA HIS A 341 -2.17 -9.38 -1.34
C HIS A 341 -1.99 -9.34 -2.87
N THR A 342 -1.56 -10.44 -3.50
CA THR A 342 -1.41 -10.50 -4.96
C THR A 342 -2.75 -10.45 -5.69
N THR A 343 -3.82 -11.00 -5.11
CA THR A 343 -5.17 -10.95 -5.69
C THR A 343 -5.72 -9.53 -5.70
N ASP A 344 -5.50 -8.75 -4.62
CA ASP A 344 -5.94 -7.35 -4.57
C ASP A 344 -5.18 -6.47 -5.55
N ILE A 345 -3.86 -6.67 -5.69
CA ILE A 345 -3.06 -5.96 -6.71
C ILE A 345 -3.56 -6.28 -8.13
N LYS A 346 -3.87 -7.56 -8.42
CA LYS A 346 -4.43 -7.97 -9.73
C LYS A 346 -5.79 -7.33 -10.01
N LYS A 347 -6.67 -7.23 -9.00
CA LYS A 347 -7.97 -6.55 -9.14
C LYS A 347 -7.81 -5.07 -9.45
N ILE A 348 -6.91 -4.38 -8.74
CA ILE A 348 -6.61 -2.96 -8.97
C ILE A 348 -6.07 -2.76 -10.39
N ALA A 349 -5.09 -3.57 -10.80
CA ALA A 349 -4.53 -3.51 -12.15
C ALA A 349 -5.60 -3.72 -13.24
N MET A 350 -6.51 -4.69 -13.05
CA MET A 350 -7.60 -4.96 -13.99
C MET A 350 -8.60 -3.80 -14.08
N LEU A 351 -8.94 -3.17 -12.95
CA LEU A 351 -9.76 -1.94 -12.91
C LEU A 351 -9.07 -0.78 -13.64
N SER A 352 -7.77 -0.58 -13.41
CA SER A 352 -6.99 0.46 -14.10
C SER A 352 -6.96 0.27 -15.62
N ILE A 353 -6.80 -0.97 -16.09
CA ILE A 353 -6.84 -1.31 -17.52
C ILE A 353 -8.23 -1.05 -18.11
N GLY A 354 -9.30 -1.42 -17.38
CA GLY A 354 -10.68 -1.14 -17.80
C GLY A 354 -10.95 0.36 -17.99
N ILE A 355 -10.52 1.19 -17.04
CA ILE A 355 -10.66 2.64 -17.11
C ILE A 355 -9.87 3.21 -18.31
N LEU A 356 -8.65 2.73 -18.56
CA LEU A 356 -7.83 3.14 -19.70
C LEU A 356 -8.53 2.84 -21.04
N MET A 357 -9.15 1.67 -21.18
CA MET A 357 -9.89 1.29 -22.39
C MET A 357 -11.12 2.18 -22.63
N VAL A 358 -11.82 2.60 -21.58
CA VAL A 358 -12.94 3.55 -21.69
C VAL A 358 -12.46 4.91 -22.18
N PHE A 359 -11.34 5.42 -21.67
CA PHE A 359 -10.76 6.68 -22.17
C PHE A 359 -10.30 6.59 -23.62
N LEU A 360 -9.64 5.49 -24.01
CA LEU A 360 -9.20 5.26 -25.39
C LEU A 360 -10.38 5.17 -26.36
N SER A 361 -11.40 4.39 -26.02
CA SER A 361 -12.61 4.25 -26.84
C SER A 361 -13.40 5.56 -26.94
N GLY A 362 -13.52 6.31 -25.85
CA GLY A 362 -14.12 7.66 -25.85
C GLY A 362 -13.34 8.64 -26.73
N GLY A 363 -12.01 8.63 -26.66
CA GLY A 363 -11.13 9.43 -27.51
C GLY A 363 -11.27 9.10 -28.99
N LEU A 364 -11.27 7.81 -29.34
CA LEU A 364 -11.48 7.34 -30.72
C LEU A 364 -12.87 7.71 -31.25
N PHE A 365 -13.91 7.57 -30.43
CA PHE A 365 -15.27 7.97 -30.80
C PHE A 365 -15.37 9.47 -31.07
N PHE A 366 -14.80 10.30 -30.19
CA PHE A 366 -14.79 11.74 -30.36
C PHE A 366 -14.00 12.16 -31.61
N TRP A 367 -12.85 11.54 -31.85
CA TRP A 367 -12.04 11.79 -33.04
C TRP A 367 -12.80 11.42 -34.32
N ASN A 368 -13.41 10.24 -34.38
CA ASN A 368 -14.20 9.81 -35.53
C ASN A 368 -15.39 10.73 -35.80
N ARG A 369 -16.08 11.18 -34.75
CA ARG A 369 -17.20 12.13 -34.88
C ARG A 369 -16.72 13.48 -35.43
N ASN A 370 -15.58 13.97 -34.96
CA ASN A 370 -15.01 15.22 -35.43
C ASN A 370 -14.54 15.12 -36.90
N GLN A 371 -13.93 14.01 -37.29
CA GLN A 371 -13.51 13.76 -38.68
C GLN A 371 -14.71 13.73 -39.64
N LYS A 372 -15.80 13.04 -39.28
CA LYS A 372 -17.04 13.05 -40.07
C LYS A 372 -17.60 14.47 -40.24
N LYS A 373 -17.55 15.29 -39.19
CA LYS A 373 -18.02 16.68 -39.22
C LYS A 373 -17.15 17.56 -40.11
N LEU A 374 -15.83 17.32 -40.11
CA LEU A 374 -14.86 18.02 -40.96
C LEU A 374 -15.05 17.66 -42.44
N HIS A 375 -15.28 16.39 -42.77
CA HIS A 375 -15.48 15.93 -44.14
C HIS A 375 -16.78 16.46 -44.76
N LYS A 376 -17.88 16.49 -44.01
CA LYS A 376 -19.14 17.10 -44.49
C LYS A 376 -18.99 18.54 -44.97
N LYS A 377 -18.12 19.33 -44.31
CA LYS A 377 -17.83 20.72 -44.73
C LYS A 377 -17.11 20.76 -46.07
N TYR A 378 -16.16 19.86 -46.27
CA TYR A 378 -15.47 19.69 -47.54
C TYR A 378 -16.46 19.30 -48.66
N ASP A 379 -17.32 18.30 -48.45
CA ASP A 379 -18.33 17.87 -49.43
C ASP A 379 -19.24 19.02 -49.87
N THR A 380 -19.62 19.88 -48.91
CA THR A 380 -20.49 21.03 -49.17
C THR A 380 -19.82 22.02 -50.13
N ILE A 381 -18.51 22.24 -49.99
CA ILE A 381 -17.77 23.16 -50.87
C ILE A 381 -17.62 22.57 -52.26
N ILE A 382 -17.26 21.29 -52.36
CA ILE A 382 -17.14 20.62 -53.66
C ILE A 382 -18.47 20.65 -54.41
N LYS A 383 -19.58 20.39 -53.72
CA LYS A 383 -20.93 20.53 -54.28
C LYS A 383 -21.18 21.95 -54.80
N ASN A 384 -20.92 22.97 -53.98
CA ASN A 384 -21.11 24.37 -54.36
C ASN A 384 -20.26 24.77 -55.58
N LEU A 385 -19.02 24.28 -55.68
CA LEU A 385 -18.14 24.54 -56.83
C LEU A 385 -18.65 23.84 -58.10
N LYS A 386 -19.13 22.60 -57.98
CA LYS A 386 -19.75 21.85 -59.08
C LYS A 386 -21.03 22.53 -59.58
N ASP A 387 -21.90 22.98 -58.68
CA ASP A 387 -23.15 23.68 -59.02
C ASP A 387 -22.86 25.03 -59.70
N ARG A 388 -21.84 25.78 -59.24
CA ARG A 388 -21.40 27.03 -59.89
C ARG A 388 -20.88 26.81 -61.31
N LYS A 389 -20.08 25.78 -61.54
CA LYS A 389 -19.58 25.44 -62.89
C LYS A 389 -20.74 25.04 -63.82
N ARG A 390 -21.66 24.20 -63.33
CA ARG A 390 -22.86 23.80 -64.08
C ARG A 390 -23.74 24.99 -64.48
N ASN A 391 -23.90 25.97 -63.59
CA ASN A 391 -24.66 27.20 -63.88
C ASN A 391 -23.90 28.19 -64.78
N ALA A 392 -22.57 28.09 -64.88
CA ALA A 392 -21.75 28.92 -65.78
C ALA A 392 -21.71 28.36 -67.22
N ASP A 393 -21.81 27.04 -67.37
CA ASP A 393 -21.81 26.33 -68.67
C ASP A 393 -23.22 26.26 -69.31
N GLY A 394 -24.27 26.64 -68.59
CA GLY A 394 -25.64 26.75 -69.10
C GLY A 394 -26.10 28.21 -69.22
N LYS A 395 -26.07 28.78 -70.43
CA LYS A 395 -26.81 29.99 -70.78
C LYS A 395 -28.03 29.63 -71.63
N ASP A 396 -29.23 29.85 -71.09
CA ASP A 396 -30.20 30.80 -71.66
C ASP A 396 -31.37 31.01 -70.68
N GLU A 397 -31.52 32.24 -70.19
CA GLU A 397 -32.73 33.06 -70.33
C GLU A 397 -32.70 34.26 -69.38
N SER A 398 -33.09 35.39 -69.95
CA SER A 398 -33.34 36.67 -69.31
C SER A 398 -34.25 36.53 -68.09
N SER A 399 -33.85 37.13 -66.96
CA SER A 399 -34.81 37.49 -65.91
C SER A 399 -34.63 38.96 -65.55
N ASN A 400 -35.67 39.72 -65.94
CA ASN A 400 -35.94 41.08 -65.51
C ASN A 400 -35.92 41.16 -63.98
N ILE A 401 -35.14 42.09 -63.44
CA ILE A 401 -35.23 42.49 -62.03
C ILE A 401 -36.10 43.74 -61.96
N THR A 402 -37.33 43.57 -61.48
CA THR A 402 -38.18 44.65 -60.98
C THR A 402 -37.70 45.05 -59.57
N PRO A 403 -37.47 46.34 -59.27
CA PRO A 403 -37.18 46.78 -57.91
C PRO A 403 -38.46 47.27 -57.21
N GLU A 404 -38.85 46.64 -56.10
CA GLU A 404 -39.84 47.20 -55.16
C GLU A 404 -39.20 47.63 -53.82
N LYS A 405 -39.15 48.97 -53.66
CA LYS A 405 -39.37 49.87 -52.49
C LYS A 405 -38.92 49.42 -51.10
N GLY A 406 -38.22 50.23 -50.29
CA GLY A 406 -37.79 51.63 -50.36
C GLY A 406 -36.65 51.85 -49.33
N ILE A 407 -35.85 52.91 -49.34
CA ILE A 407 -36.18 54.33 -49.14
C ILE A 407 -34.99 55.17 -49.65
N GLY A 408 -35.26 56.31 -50.29
CA GLY A 408 -34.38 57.48 -50.24
C GLY A 408 -33.37 57.69 -51.39
N ILE A 409 -33.88 58.02 -52.58
CA ILE A 409 -33.26 58.74 -53.71
C ILE A 409 -31.78 59.19 -53.49
N THR A 410 -30.83 58.40 -54.01
CA THR A 410 -29.51 58.83 -54.56
C THR A 410 -28.99 57.80 -55.60
N ASP A 411 -29.85 57.25 -56.47
CA ASP A 411 -29.64 55.89 -57.00
C ASP A 411 -29.03 55.70 -58.40
N GLU A 412 -28.63 56.75 -59.12
CA GLU A 412 -27.82 56.52 -60.34
C GLU A 412 -26.36 56.22 -59.98
N THR A 413 -25.82 56.95 -59.00
CA THR A 413 -24.44 56.81 -58.52
C THR A 413 -24.23 55.47 -57.80
N THR A 414 -25.20 55.03 -56.98
CA THR A 414 -25.16 53.72 -56.30
C THR A 414 -25.12 52.57 -57.30
N ASN A 415 -26.05 52.57 -58.26
CA ASN A 415 -26.12 51.54 -59.31
C ASN A 415 -24.87 51.54 -60.19
N THR A 416 -24.37 52.73 -60.57
CA THR A 416 -23.10 52.87 -61.30
C THR A 416 -21.93 52.28 -60.51
N LEU A 417 -21.87 52.51 -59.20
CA LEU A 417 -20.82 51.97 -58.35
C LEU A 417 -20.92 50.45 -58.18
N LEU A 418 -22.13 49.89 -58.08
CA LEU A 418 -22.37 48.45 -58.04
C LEU A 418 -21.94 47.77 -59.34
N LEU A 419 -22.23 48.36 -60.51
CA LEU A 419 -21.76 47.87 -61.81
C LEU A 419 -20.23 47.93 -61.92
N LYS A 420 -19.60 49.02 -61.44
CA LYS A 420 -18.14 49.13 -61.38
C LYS A 420 -17.53 48.08 -60.44
N LEU A 421 -18.18 47.79 -59.31
CA LEU A 421 -17.77 46.72 -58.38
C LEU A 421 -17.88 45.33 -59.02
N GLU A 422 -18.96 45.05 -59.77
CA GLU A 422 -19.11 43.80 -60.50
C GLU A 422 -18.03 43.64 -61.58
N LYS A 423 -17.72 44.72 -62.31
CA LYS A 423 -16.61 44.74 -63.26
C LYS A 423 -15.26 44.51 -62.57
N PHE A 424 -15.06 45.08 -61.39
CA PHE A 424 -13.87 44.84 -60.57
C PHE A 424 -13.76 43.37 -60.16
N GLU A 425 -14.84 42.75 -59.67
CA GLU A 425 -14.89 41.31 -59.34
C GLU A 425 -14.52 40.45 -60.55
N LYS A 426 -15.13 40.69 -61.72
CA LYS A 426 -14.84 39.96 -62.96
C LYS A 426 -13.40 40.15 -63.44
N SER A 427 -12.81 41.32 -63.19
CA SER A 427 -11.42 41.63 -63.59
C SER A 427 -10.35 40.94 -62.75
N GLN A 428 -10.72 40.29 -61.63
CA GLN A 428 -9.80 39.63 -60.70
C GLN A 428 -8.71 40.53 -60.09
N LYS A 429 -8.84 41.86 -60.22
CA LYS A 429 -7.92 42.85 -59.64
C LYS A 429 -7.81 42.76 -58.12
N PHE A 430 -8.75 42.07 -57.46
CA PHE A 430 -8.70 41.78 -56.03
C PHE A 430 -7.49 40.93 -55.59
N ILE A 431 -6.80 40.26 -56.52
CA ILE A 431 -5.60 39.46 -56.25
C ILE A 431 -4.35 40.35 -56.03
N LYS A 432 -4.39 41.64 -56.40
CA LYS A 432 -3.26 42.56 -56.20
C LYS A 432 -2.94 42.67 -54.70
N LYS A 433 -1.68 42.40 -54.34
CA LYS A 433 -1.18 42.35 -52.94
C LYS A 433 -1.38 43.67 -52.18
N GLU A 434 -1.30 44.80 -52.88
CA GLU A 434 -1.41 46.15 -52.32
C GLU A 434 -2.79 46.80 -52.48
N LEU A 435 -3.85 45.99 -52.72
CA LEU A 435 -5.19 46.54 -52.78
C LEU A 435 -5.62 47.04 -51.39
N SER A 436 -5.88 48.34 -51.28
CA SER A 436 -6.48 48.98 -50.12
C SER A 436 -7.88 49.53 -50.43
N LEU A 437 -8.68 49.80 -49.40
CA LEU A 437 -9.98 50.44 -49.57
C LEU A 437 -9.85 51.79 -50.27
N THR A 438 -8.78 52.55 -49.95
CA THR A 438 -8.46 53.83 -50.57
C THR A 438 -8.14 53.69 -52.05
N SER A 439 -7.28 52.74 -52.43
CA SER A 439 -6.97 52.53 -53.85
C SER A 439 -8.19 52.07 -54.64
N LEU A 440 -9.03 51.20 -54.07
CA LEU A 440 -10.24 50.74 -54.74
C LEU A 440 -11.28 51.86 -54.88
N ALA A 441 -11.44 52.72 -53.87
CA ALA A 441 -12.34 53.87 -53.94
C ALA A 441 -11.93 54.82 -55.07
N ASN A 442 -10.62 55.11 -55.18
CA ASN A 442 -10.08 55.93 -56.27
C ASN A 442 -10.30 55.29 -57.64
N ASP A 443 -10.01 54.00 -57.80
CA ASP A 443 -10.20 53.26 -59.06
C ASP A 443 -11.68 53.25 -59.52
N LEU A 444 -12.62 53.26 -58.58
CA LEU A 444 -14.05 53.28 -58.86
C LEU A 444 -14.62 54.72 -58.99
N GLY A 445 -13.80 55.75 -58.73
CA GLY A 445 -14.19 57.16 -58.77
C GLY A 445 -15.13 57.55 -57.63
N THR A 446 -14.87 57.07 -56.41
CA THR A 446 -15.68 57.35 -55.21
C THR A 446 -14.80 57.58 -53.97
N ASN A 447 -15.40 57.81 -52.80
CA ASN A 447 -14.68 57.94 -51.53
C ASN A 447 -14.75 56.65 -50.68
N THR A 448 -13.79 56.49 -49.77
CA THR A 448 -13.62 55.28 -48.95
C THR A 448 -14.80 54.97 -48.04
N ARG A 449 -15.42 56.00 -47.46
CA ARG A 449 -16.59 55.85 -46.60
C ARG A 449 -17.76 55.28 -47.37
N TYR A 450 -18.09 55.89 -48.50
CA TYR A 450 -19.21 55.47 -49.34
C TYR A 450 -18.98 54.06 -49.90
N LEU A 451 -17.78 53.75 -50.39
CA LEU A 451 -17.46 52.39 -50.84
C LEU A 451 -17.59 51.34 -49.71
N SER A 452 -17.13 51.66 -48.50
CA SER A 452 -17.27 50.74 -47.37
C SER A 452 -18.72 50.55 -46.94
N GLU A 453 -19.54 51.61 -46.97
CA GLU A 453 -20.98 51.55 -46.68
C GLU A 453 -21.69 50.69 -47.73
N ILE A 454 -21.39 50.88 -49.02
CA ILE A 454 -21.95 50.07 -50.11
C ILE A 454 -21.54 48.60 -50.01
N ILE A 455 -20.26 48.29 -49.75
CA ILE A 455 -19.83 46.89 -49.57
C ILE A 455 -20.53 46.28 -48.35
N LYS A 456 -20.64 47.03 -47.25
CA LYS A 456 -21.31 46.54 -46.03
C LYS A 456 -22.80 46.29 -46.26
N GLN A 457 -23.47 47.17 -46.98
CA GLN A 457 -24.91 47.09 -47.24
C GLN A 457 -25.28 46.03 -48.28
N TYR A 458 -24.55 45.97 -49.40
CA TYR A 458 -24.92 45.12 -50.54
C TYR A 458 -24.15 43.79 -50.61
N LYS A 459 -23.01 43.68 -49.92
CA LYS A 459 -22.23 42.43 -49.86
C LYS A 459 -22.20 41.84 -48.44
N GLU A 460 -22.87 42.49 -47.48
CA GLU A 460 -22.96 42.09 -46.06
C GLU A 460 -21.61 41.79 -45.40
N LYS A 461 -20.55 42.48 -45.84
CA LYS A 461 -19.17 42.21 -45.42
C LYS A 461 -18.43 43.51 -45.15
N SER A 462 -17.46 43.47 -44.23
CA SER A 462 -16.43 44.52 -44.20
C SER A 462 -15.56 44.42 -45.45
N TYR A 463 -14.94 45.53 -45.87
CA TYR A 463 -14.02 45.55 -47.02
C TYR A 463 -13.00 44.40 -46.99
N ASN A 464 -12.32 44.19 -45.84
CA ASN A 464 -11.34 43.12 -45.70
C ASN A 464 -11.95 41.73 -45.87
N ASN A 465 -13.11 41.46 -45.26
CA ASN A 465 -13.79 40.17 -45.42
C ASN A 465 -14.29 39.98 -46.85
N TYR A 466 -14.79 41.03 -47.50
CA TYR A 466 -15.24 40.99 -48.89
C TYR A 466 -14.10 40.61 -49.85
N ILE A 467 -12.97 41.31 -49.79
CA ILE A 467 -11.79 41.00 -50.60
C ILE A 467 -11.26 39.60 -50.30
N ASN A 468 -11.17 39.23 -49.02
CA ASN A 468 -10.73 37.90 -48.62
C ASN A 468 -11.64 36.79 -49.16
N SER A 469 -12.97 36.95 -49.09
CA SER A 469 -13.90 35.98 -49.69
C SER A 469 -13.71 35.86 -51.20
N LEU A 470 -13.49 36.96 -51.92
CA LEU A 470 -13.19 36.92 -53.37
C LEU A 470 -11.90 36.15 -53.65
N ARG A 471 -10.84 36.39 -52.87
CA ARG A 471 -9.55 35.70 -52.99
C ARG A 471 -9.65 34.20 -52.69
N ILE A 472 -10.39 33.82 -51.64
CA ILE A 472 -10.62 32.41 -51.31
C ILE A 472 -11.48 31.73 -52.39
N ASN A 473 -12.53 32.38 -52.87
CA ASN A 473 -13.34 31.85 -53.97
C ASN A 473 -12.49 31.66 -55.25
N TYR A 474 -11.63 32.62 -55.57
CA TYR A 474 -10.73 32.50 -56.71
C TYR A 474 -9.83 31.26 -56.60
N ILE A 475 -9.15 31.08 -55.47
CA ILE A 475 -8.20 29.98 -55.33
C ILE A 475 -8.90 28.62 -55.22
N THR A 476 -10.07 28.53 -54.59
CA THR A 476 -10.84 27.27 -54.54
C THR A 476 -11.36 26.89 -55.93
N THR A 477 -11.81 27.88 -56.73
CA THR A 477 -12.14 27.66 -58.15
C THR A 477 -10.92 27.21 -58.95
N LYS A 478 -9.75 27.86 -58.79
CA LYS A 478 -8.52 27.42 -59.48
C LYS A 478 -8.09 26.02 -59.09
N LEU A 479 -8.18 25.66 -57.81
CA LEU A 479 -7.91 24.32 -57.31
C LEU A 479 -8.90 23.29 -57.87
N TYR A 480 -10.15 23.66 -58.09
CA TYR A 480 -11.17 22.82 -58.70
C TYR A 480 -10.91 22.59 -60.19
N GLU A 481 -10.71 23.68 -60.94
CA GLU A 481 -10.63 23.67 -62.41
C GLU A 481 -9.28 23.23 -62.97
N ASN A 482 -8.18 23.48 -62.26
CA ASN A 482 -6.82 23.29 -62.78
C ASN A 482 -6.00 22.36 -61.87
N PRO A 483 -5.80 21.09 -62.25
CA PRO A 483 -5.08 20.11 -61.43
C PRO A 483 -3.67 20.54 -60.99
N ILE A 484 -2.94 21.30 -61.84
CA ILE A 484 -1.60 21.81 -61.52
C ILE A 484 -1.57 22.66 -60.25
N TYR A 485 -2.66 23.37 -59.93
CA TYR A 485 -2.74 24.19 -58.71
C TYR A 485 -2.68 23.34 -57.43
N ARG A 486 -2.98 22.05 -57.51
CA ARG A 486 -2.96 21.12 -56.37
C ARG A 486 -1.55 20.63 -56.04
N GLU A 487 -0.59 20.83 -56.94
CA GLU A 487 0.83 20.49 -56.74
C GLU A 487 1.63 21.65 -56.14
N TYR A 488 1.10 22.87 -56.15
CA TYR A 488 1.79 24.01 -55.58
C TYR A 488 1.81 23.99 -54.05
N LYS A 489 2.90 24.53 -53.49
CA LYS A 489 3.02 24.74 -52.04
C LYS A 489 1.95 25.73 -51.57
N ILE A 490 1.41 25.53 -50.36
CA ILE A 490 0.41 26.44 -49.76
C ILE A 490 0.87 27.91 -49.75
N SER A 491 2.17 28.16 -49.58
CA SER A 491 2.75 29.52 -49.66
C SER A 491 2.56 30.15 -51.04
N TYR A 492 2.70 29.37 -52.10
CA TYR A 492 2.47 29.84 -53.46
C TYR A 492 0.98 30.09 -53.72
N LEU A 493 0.09 29.23 -53.22
CA LEU A 493 -1.36 29.45 -53.34
C LEU A 493 -1.83 30.71 -52.61
N ALA A 494 -1.22 31.01 -51.45
CA ALA A 494 -1.46 32.26 -50.72
C ALA A 494 -1.06 33.47 -51.57
N GLU A 495 0.15 33.44 -52.15
CA GLU A 495 0.66 34.51 -53.01
C GLU A 495 -0.19 34.68 -54.29
N ALA A 496 -0.49 33.58 -54.98
CA ALA A 496 -1.29 33.56 -56.19
C ALA A 496 -2.75 34.02 -55.99
N SER A 497 -3.24 34.04 -54.74
CA SER A 497 -4.55 34.57 -54.38
C SER A 497 -4.49 35.94 -53.70
N GLY A 498 -3.30 36.56 -53.60
CA GLY A 498 -3.13 37.93 -53.13
C GLY A 498 -2.98 38.11 -51.62
N PHE A 499 -2.69 37.04 -50.88
CA PHE A 499 -2.42 37.11 -49.44
C PHE A 499 -0.97 37.49 -49.14
N SER A 500 -0.76 38.22 -48.05
CA SER A 500 0.57 38.68 -47.62
C SER A 500 1.42 37.59 -46.97
N SER A 501 0.80 36.55 -46.40
CA SER A 501 1.50 35.42 -45.80
C SER A 501 0.67 34.12 -45.87
N ARG A 502 1.38 32.99 -45.74
CA ARG A 502 0.80 31.64 -45.68
C ARG A 502 -0.14 31.50 -44.48
N GLU A 503 0.22 32.09 -43.35
CA GLU A 503 -0.49 31.98 -42.07
C GLU A 503 -1.84 32.69 -42.17
N VAL A 504 -1.85 33.93 -42.69
CA VAL A 504 -3.09 34.70 -42.89
C VAL A 504 -3.99 33.98 -43.89
N PHE A 505 -3.42 33.48 -44.99
CA PHE A 505 -4.16 32.65 -45.95
C PHE A 505 -4.80 31.43 -45.30
N ALA A 506 -4.05 30.65 -44.51
CA ALA A 506 -4.56 29.43 -43.90
C ALA A 506 -5.70 29.70 -42.90
N VAL A 507 -5.60 30.78 -42.13
CA VAL A 507 -6.65 31.21 -41.19
C VAL A 507 -7.91 31.65 -41.94
N VAL A 508 -7.76 32.52 -42.94
CA VAL A 508 -8.88 33.03 -43.74
C VAL A 508 -9.52 31.93 -44.56
N PHE A 509 -8.73 31.06 -45.20
CA PHE A 509 -9.22 29.89 -45.93
C PHE A 509 -10.06 28.99 -45.01
N LYS A 510 -9.57 28.66 -43.80
CA LYS A 510 -10.34 27.86 -42.84
C LYS A 510 -11.59 28.56 -42.33
N LYS A 511 -11.57 29.89 -42.19
CA LYS A 511 -12.74 30.67 -41.80
C LYS A 511 -13.82 30.64 -42.88
N GLU A 512 -13.45 30.82 -44.14
CA GLU A 512 -14.38 30.87 -45.27
C GLU A 512 -14.86 29.47 -45.71
N THR A 513 -14.00 28.45 -45.63
CA THR A 513 -14.28 27.07 -46.10
C THR A 513 -14.60 26.09 -44.97
N GLY A 514 -14.28 26.43 -43.73
CA GLY A 514 -14.43 25.52 -42.59
C GLY A 514 -13.40 24.38 -42.52
N VAL A 515 -12.47 24.26 -43.47
CA VAL A 515 -11.38 23.27 -43.53
C VAL A 515 -10.04 23.93 -43.83
N THR A 516 -8.91 23.29 -43.49
CA THR A 516 -7.58 23.88 -43.81
C THR A 516 -7.26 23.71 -45.30
N PRO A 517 -6.38 24.56 -45.89
CA PRO A 517 -5.92 24.38 -47.27
C PRO A 517 -5.34 22.99 -47.53
N SER A 518 -4.52 22.47 -46.61
CA SER A 518 -3.94 21.13 -46.72
C SER A 518 -4.99 20.02 -46.69
N TYR A 519 -6.00 20.13 -45.82
CA TYR A 519 -7.11 19.16 -45.80
C TYR A 519 -7.90 19.21 -47.11
N PHE A 520 -8.20 20.41 -47.60
CA PHE A 520 -8.93 20.60 -48.85
C PHE A 520 -8.20 19.95 -50.03
N ILE A 521 -6.91 20.26 -50.22
CA ILE A 521 -6.10 19.73 -51.35
C ILE A 521 -5.91 18.21 -51.23
N ASN A 522 -5.62 17.69 -50.03
CA ASN A 522 -5.38 16.26 -49.86
C ASN A 522 -6.63 15.42 -50.11
N ASN A 523 -7.82 15.87 -49.71
CA ASN A 523 -9.06 15.15 -50.03
C ASN A 523 -9.39 15.30 -51.51
N PHE A 524 -9.14 16.46 -52.12
CA PHE A 524 -9.33 16.65 -53.56
C PHE A 524 -8.50 15.66 -54.39
N LYS A 525 -7.21 15.50 -54.06
CA LYS A 525 -6.35 14.51 -54.74
C LYS A 525 -6.84 13.08 -54.56
N LYS A 526 -7.44 12.74 -53.42
CA LYS A 526 -8.01 11.41 -53.18
C LYS A 526 -9.28 11.17 -54.00
N ASP A 527 -10.12 12.18 -54.13
CA ASP A 527 -11.35 12.10 -54.92
C ASP A 527 -11.06 11.98 -56.43
N ASP A 528 -10.04 12.69 -56.93
CA ASP A 528 -9.59 12.63 -58.34
C ASP A 528 -8.95 11.28 -58.72
N HIS A 529 -8.43 10.54 -57.74
CA HIS A 529 -7.84 9.20 -57.93
C HIS A 529 -8.78 8.07 -57.50
N SER A 530 -10.03 8.37 -57.15
CA SER A 530 -11.02 7.34 -56.87
C SER A 530 -11.59 6.82 -58.20
N PRO A 531 -11.56 5.50 -58.47
CA PRO A 531 -12.19 4.96 -59.67
C PRO A 531 -13.67 5.33 -59.61
N VAL A 532 -14.18 5.88 -60.72
CA VAL A 532 -15.61 6.03 -60.93
C VAL A 532 -16.21 4.63 -60.79
N VAL A 533 -16.98 4.41 -59.72
CA VAL A 533 -17.79 3.21 -59.53
C VAL A 533 -18.99 3.29 -60.45
#